data_AF-A0A165CD59-F1
#
_entry.id   AF-A0A165CD59-F1
#
_cell.length_a   1.000
_cell.length_b   1.000
_cell.length_c   1.000
_cell.angle_alpha   90.00
_cell.angle_beta   90.00
_cell.angle_gamma   90.00
#
_symmetry.space_group_name_H-M   'P 1'
#
loop_
_entity.id
_entity.type
_entity.pdbx_description
1 polymer ?
#
loop_
_entity_poly.entity_id
_entity_poly.type
_entity_poly.pdbx_seq_one_letter_code
_entity_poly.pdbx_strand_id
1 'polypeptide(L)'
;MIGLFQVLALVLSVFATRVNADNLARRDKNLPARLPYVFPAPGTSAVSNEPRVVLLSPDTQLQLADHIRSRRTNGTLLALDGMLLNAPGMAEGEDSLFGNIRDNNSLPATMRELFILRTAVINSSSYQWLQHFLVGVSAGLTTPQLEAVRNPTPTALQLLALTPALRAALAFADESTKSIKVSQATFNNLRQFLNNQQMVEATMTVAGYNAISRFVVGLDVDGMANVALPSVNASFTTSD
;
A
#
# COMPACT_ATOMS: atom_id res chain seq x y z
N MET A 1 -7.26 -52.21 26.26
CA MET A 1 -7.71 -51.10 27.11
C MET A 1 -6.63 -50.03 27.13
N ILE A 2 -6.98 -48.80 26.68
CA ILE A 2 -6.45 -47.48 27.09
C ILE A 2 -4.93 -47.28 26.83
N GLY A 3 -4.41 -46.46 25.90
CA GLY A 3 -4.86 -45.17 25.37
C GLY A 3 -4.13 -44.02 26.10
N LEU A 4 -3.18 -43.31 25.48
CA LEU A 4 -3.04 -41.84 25.52
C LEU A 4 -1.89 -41.32 24.63
N PHE A 5 -2.22 -40.27 23.87
CA PHE A 5 -1.38 -39.41 23.04
C PHE A 5 -0.53 -38.44 23.88
N GLN A 6 0.65 -38.02 23.39
CA GLN A 6 1.10 -36.61 23.27
C GLN A 6 2.52 -36.51 22.68
N VAL A 7 2.65 -36.06 21.43
CA VAL A 7 3.10 -34.72 20.96
C VAL A 7 4.58 -34.42 21.21
N LEU A 8 5.38 -34.66 20.16
CA LEU A 8 6.75 -34.18 19.99
C LEU A 8 6.67 -32.75 19.40
N ALA A 9 6.86 -31.71 20.23
CA ALA A 9 6.98 -30.34 19.76
C ALA A 9 8.45 -30.06 19.38
N LEU A 10 8.74 -30.10 18.08
CA LEU A 10 10.02 -29.70 17.52
C LEU A 10 10.10 -28.17 17.55
N VAL A 11 11.00 -27.63 18.37
CA VAL A 11 11.29 -26.19 18.45
C VAL A 11 12.04 -25.78 17.18
N LEU A 12 11.32 -25.23 16.20
CA LEU A 12 11.91 -24.47 15.09
C LEU A 12 12.25 -23.06 15.61
N SER A 13 13.50 -22.89 16.00
CA SER A 13 14.11 -21.59 16.27
C SER A 13 14.18 -20.78 14.97
N VAL A 14 13.17 -19.93 14.74
CA VAL A 14 13.26 -18.84 13.75
C VAL A 14 14.16 -17.77 14.37
N PHE A 15 15.26 -17.45 13.68
CA PHE A 15 16.03 -16.23 13.92
C PHE A 15 15.11 -15.03 13.68
N ALA A 16 14.40 -14.60 14.71
CA ALA A 16 13.87 -13.24 14.77
C ALA A 16 15.08 -12.32 14.94
N THR A 17 15.61 -11.80 13.83
CA THR A 17 16.47 -10.62 13.88
C THR A 17 15.67 -9.52 14.56
N ARG A 18 16.05 -9.20 15.80
CA ARG A 18 15.57 -8.02 16.51
C ARG A 18 15.92 -6.82 15.63
N VAL A 19 14.91 -6.18 15.05
CA VAL A 19 15.08 -4.84 14.48
C VAL A 19 15.45 -3.94 15.66
N ASN A 20 16.70 -3.50 15.69
CA ASN A 20 17.18 -2.56 16.69
C ASN A 20 16.57 -1.18 16.36
N ALA A 21 15.85 -0.58 17.30
CA ALA A 21 15.19 0.72 17.13
C ALA A 21 16.18 1.87 16.81
N ASP A 22 17.47 1.64 17.05
CA ASP A 22 18.54 2.62 16.86
C ASP A 22 19.08 2.75 15.43
N ASN A 23 18.61 1.93 14.47
CA ASN A 23 19.06 1.99 13.07
C ASN A 23 18.09 2.69 12.11
N LEU A 24 17.07 3.38 12.62
CA LEU A 24 16.23 4.24 11.78
C LEU A 24 17.04 5.50 11.43
N ALA A 25 17.56 5.56 10.20
CA ALA A 25 18.10 6.82 9.68
C ALA A 25 17.03 7.91 9.84
N ARG A 26 17.42 9.12 10.28
CA ARG A 26 16.46 10.21 10.39
C ARG A 26 15.86 10.47 9.01
N ARG A 27 14.54 10.33 8.92
CA ARG A 27 13.77 10.62 7.71
C ARG A 27 14.11 12.00 7.15
N ASP A 28 14.54 12.04 5.89
CA ASP A 28 15.03 13.26 5.26
C ASP A 28 13.87 14.18 4.87
N LYS A 29 13.65 15.21 5.69
CA LYS A 29 12.62 16.23 5.48
C LYS A 29 12.96 17.22 4.36
N ASN A 30 14.18 17.14 3.81
CA ASN A 30 14.68 18.06 2.79
C ASN A 30 14.65 17.46 1.36
N LEU A 31 14.10 16.26 1.18
CA LEU A 31 13.88 15.71 -0.16
C LEU A 31 12.95 16.64 -0.98
N PRO A 32 13.16 16.74 -2.30
CA PRO A 32 12.61 17.81 -3.13
C PRO A 32 11.12 17.64 -3.45
N ALA A 33 10.26 17.68 -2.43
CA ALA A 33 8.82 17.76 -2.61
C ALA A 33 8.37 19.18 -3.03
N ARG A 34 7.22 19.29 -3.69
CA ARG A 34 6.67 20.58 -4.15
C ARG A 34 6.07 21.42 -3.02
N LEU A 35 5.79 20.79 -1.88
CA LEU A 35 5.31 21.43 -0.66
C LEU A 35 6.12 20.92 0.53
N PRO A 36 6.29 21.73 1.59
CA PRO A 36 6.92 21.27 2.82
C PRO A 36 6.07 20.17 3.48
N TYR A 37 6.75 19.27 4.18
CA TYR A 37 6.07 18.26 4.99
C TYR A 37 5.66 18.77 6.37
N VAL A 38 4.52 18.29 6.87
CA VAL A 38 4.06 18.52 8.24
C VAL A 38 4.26 17.26 9.07
N PHE A 39 5.22 17.28 10.00
CA PHE A 39 5.49 16.19 10.95
C PHE A 39 5.38 16.69 12.39
N PRO A 40 4.17 16.66 13.00
CA PRO A 40 4.03 17.02 14.41
C PRO A 40 4.84 16.07 15.31
N ALA A 41 5.16 16.42 16.55
CA ALA A 41 5.78 15.47 17.48
C ALA A 41 4.73 14.45 18.00
N PRO A 42 5.14 13.27 18.50
CA PRO A 42 4.22 12.35 19.18
C PRO A 42 3.65 12.95 20.48
N GLY A 43 2.38 12.63 20.80
CA GLY A 43 1.79 12.90 22.11
C GLY A 43 1.48 14.37 22.38
N THR A 44 1.31 15.17 21.33
CA THR A 44 1.10 16.63 21.45
C THR A 44 -0.35 17.03 21.73
N SER A 45 -1.31 16.10 21.82
CA SER A 45 -2.71 16.45 22.17
C SER A 45 -3.08 16.00 23.59
N ALA A 46 -3.58 16.93 24.42
CA ALA A 46 -4.49 16.54 25.50
C ALA A 46 -5.79 16.01 24.86
N VAL A 47 -6.27 14.85 25.29
CA VAL A 47 -7.56 14.31 24.83
C VAL A 47 -8.66 15.24 25.32
N SER A 48 -9.30 16.00 24.43
CA SER A 48 -10.53 16.72 24.77
C SER A 48 -11.73 15.78 24.60
N ASN A 49 -12.57 15.71 25.64
CA ASN A 49 -13.80 14.88 25.65
C ASN A 49 -14.99 15.54 24.92
N GLU A 50 -14.74 16.49 24.02
CA GLU A 50 -15.80 17.23 23.32
C GLU A 50 -16.26 16.49 22.05
N PRO A 51 -17.55 16.57 21.68
CA PRO A 51 -18.06 15.94 20.47
C PRO A 51 -17.33 16.47 19.23
N ARG A 52 -16.85 15.57 18.37
CA ARG A 52 -16.15 15.87 17.11
C ARG A 52 -17.06 16.57 16.11
N VAL A 53 -17.27 17.87 16.28
CA VAL A 53 -17.63 18.76 15.18
C VAL A 53 -16.31 19.16 14.53
N VAL A 54 -15.98 18.53 13.41
CA VAL A 54 -14.70 18.68 12.70
C VAL A 54 -14.57 20.10 12.14
N LEU A 55 -14.08 21.01 12.97
CA LEU A 55 -13.39 22.21 12.56
C LEU A 55 -11.89 21.96 12.74
N LEU A 56 -11.12 22.30 11.71
CA LEU A 56 -9.69 22.06 11.54
C LEU A 56 -8.85 22.86 12.56
N SER A 57 -8.95 22.54 13.86
CA SER A 57 -8.02 23.08 14.84
C SER A 57 -6.65 22.38 14.74
N PRO A 58 -5.55 23.04 15.11
CA PRO A 58 -4.25 22.40 15.24
C PRO A 58 -4.28 21.11 16.07
N ASP A 59 -5.10 21.06 17.12
CA ASP A 59 -5.27 19.87 17.97
C ASP A 59 -5.80 18.65 17.20
N THR A 60 -6.69 18.85 16.23
CA THR A 60 -7.21 17.78 15.36
C THR A 60 -6.12 17.21 14.45
N GLN A 61 -5.20 18.05 13.94
CA GLN A 61 -4.07 17.59 13.13
C GLN A 61 -3.07 16.75 13.95
N LEU A 62 -2.84 17.12 15.21
CA LEU A 62 -1.99 16.38 16.13
C LEU A 62 -2.57 15.00 16.47
N GLN A 63 -3.86 14.96 16.82
CA GLN A 63 -4.57 13.72 17.10
C GLN A 63 -4.58 12.78 15.90
N LEU A 64 -4.79 13.33 14.70
CA LEU A 64 -4.74 12.56 13.45
C LEU A 64 -3.33 12.01 13.19
N ALA A 65 -2.29 12.82 13.39
CA ALA A 65 -0.92 12.35 13.27
C ALA A 65 -0.63 11.19 14.23
N ASP A 66 -1.04 11.29 15.49
CA ASP A 66 -0.88 10.21 16.48
C ASP A 66 -1.71 8.96 16.13
N HIS A 67 -2.91 9.12 15.59
CA HIS A 67 -3.70 8.01 15.06
C HIS A 67 -2.95 7.28 13.94
N ILE A 68 -2.42 8.01 12.95
CA ILE A 68 -1.64 7.44 11.83
C ILE A 68 -0.38 6.73 12.34
N ARG A 69 0.28 7.26 13.37
CA ARG A 69 1.42 6.57 14.02
C ARG A 69 1.00 5.25 14.64
N SER A 70 -0.11 5.25 15.39
CA SER A 70 -0.53 4.09 16.18
C SER A 70 -0.76 2.84 15.34
N ARG A 71 -1.14 3.00 14.07
CA ARG A 71 -1.35 1.88 13.12
C ARG A 71 -0.07 1.42 12.40
N ARG A 72 1.09 2.03 12.66
CA ARG A 72 2.33 1.71 11.94
C ARG A 72 3.36 1.06 12.82
N THR A 73 4.12 0.17 12.20
CA THR A 73 5.34 -0.38 12.78
C THR A 73 6.26 0.79 13.15
N ASN A 74 6.68 0.82 14.42
CA ASN A 74 7.55 1.86 15.02
C ASN A 74 6.95 3.26 15.18
N GLY A 75 5.66 3.46 14.88
CA GLY A 75 5.00 4.76 15.11
C GLY A 75 5.52 5.89 14.23
N THR A 76 6.10 5.59 13.06
CA THR A 76 6.71 6.59 12.17
C THR A 76 5.73 7.06 11.09
N LEU A 77 5.70 8.37 10.86
CA LEU A 77 5.01 8.96 9.70
C LEU A 77 5.88 8.84 8.45
N LEU A 78 5.26 8.52 7.32
CA LEU A 78 5.85 8.39 5.98
C LEU A 78 5.68 9.72 5.24
N ALA A 79 6.31 9.84 4.07
CA ALA A 79 6.26 11.05 3.26
C ALA A 79 4.86 11.39 2.79
N LEU A 80 4.07 10.36 2.47
CA LEU A 80 2.66 10.50 2.18
C LEU A 80 1.91 11.20 3.32
N ASP A 81 2.08 10.80 4.59
CA ASP A 81 1.31 11.42 5.69
C ASP A 81 1.76 12.83 5.95
N GLY A 82 3.07 13.09 5.89
CA GLY A 82 3.57 14.45 6.05
C GLY A 82 3.02 15.41 5.01
N MET A 83 2.85 14.90 3.79
CA MET A 83 2.28 15.67 2.71
C MET A 83 0.78 15.89 2.95
N LEU A 84 0.04 14.83 3.27
CA LEU A 84 -1.40 14.88 3.56
C LEU A 84 -1.73 15.75 4.77
N LEU A 85 -0.89 15.78 5.80
CA LEU A 85 -1.10 16.58 7.01
C LEU A 85 -1.09 18.09 6.73
N ASN A 86 -0.63 18.56 5.57
CA ASN A 86 -0.89 19.94 5.12
C ASN A 86 -2.41 20.23 4.98
N ALA A 87 -3.24 19.21 4.78
CA ALA A 87 -4.69 19.30 4.66
C ALA A 87 -5.37 18.22 5.55
N PRO A 88 -5.55 18.47 6.87
CA PRO A 88 -5.98 17.44 7.82
C PRO A 88 -7.28 16.72 7.47
N GLY A 89 -8.28 17.42 6.90
CA GLY A 89 -9.52 16.76 6.45
C GLY A 89 -9.31 15.77 5.30
N MET A 90 -8.34 16.04 4.41
CA MET A 90 -7.95 15.09 3.36
C MET A 90 -7.15 13.92 3.94
N ALA A 91 -6.29 14.18 4.93
CA ALA A 91 -5.54 13.14 5.63
C ALA A 91 -6.47 12.18 6.38
N GLU A 92 -7.51 12.68 7.08
CA GLU A 92 -8.49 11.85 7.79
C GLU A 92 -9.32 10.99 6.80
N GLY A 93 -9.78 11.61 5.71
CA GLY A 93 -10.52 10.90 4.66
C GLY A 93 -9.68 9.82 3.97
N GLU A 94 -8.41 10.10 3.66
CA GLU A 94 -7.47 9.11 3.13
C GLU A 94 -7.24 7.98 4.12
N ASP A 95 -6.93 8.31 5.38
CA ASP A 95 -6.64 7.30 6.41
C ASP A 95 -7.79 6.31 6.57
N SER A 96 -9.02 6.83 6.62
CA SER A 96 -10.25 6.03 6.74
C SER A 96 -10.52 5.17 5.51
N LEU A 97 -10.56 5.78 4.31
CA LEU A 97 -10.84 5.04 3.08
C LEU A 97 -9.76 3.98 2.80
N PHE A 98 -8.49 4.34 2.94
CA PHE A 98 -7.40 3.44 2.62
C PHE A 98 -7.11 2.43 3.72
N GLY A 99 -7.50 2.69 4.97
CA GLY A 99 -7.60 1.65 6.00
C GLY A 99 -8.56 0.53 5.57
N ASN A 100 -9.70 0.88 4.99
CA ASN A 100 -10.62 -0.12 4.39
C ASN A 100 -10.02 -0.80 3.15
N ILE A 101 -9.30 -0.06 2.30
CA ILE A 101 -8.66 -0.66 1.12
C ILE A 101 -7.47 -1.58 1.48
N ARG A 102 -6.69 -1.29 2.53
CA ARG A 102 -5.47 -2.07 2.84
C ARG A 102 -5.73 -3.16 3.88
N ASP A 103 -6.49 -2.85 4.91
CA ASP A 103 -6.50 -3.62 6.14
C ASP A 103 -7.87 -4.26 6.42
N ASN A 104 -8.95 -3.53 6.16
CA ASN A 104 -10.32 -3.96 6.50
C ASN A 104 -11.14 -4.34 5.26
N ASN A 105 -10.62 -5.27 4.44
CA ASN A 105 -11.38 -5.82 3.30
C ASN A 105 -11.23 -7.33 3.14
N SER A 106 -11.99 -7.87 2.17
CA SER A 106 -12.09 -9.30 1.90
C SER A 106 -11.30 -9.75 0.66
N LEU A 107 -10.52 -8.87 0.03
CA LEU A 107 -9.69 -9.24 -1.12
C LEU A 107 -8.53 -10.14 -0.71
N PRO A 108 -8.19 -11.17 -1.53
CA PRO A 108 -6.92 -11.88 -1.37
C PRO A 108 -5.75 -10.89 -1.41
N ALA A 109 -4.88 -10.93 -0.40
CA ALA A 109 -3.81 -9.95 -0.23
C ALA A 109 -2.89 -9.85 -1.46
N THR A 110 -2.53 -10.98 -2.09
CA THR A 110 -1.74 -10.99 -3.35
C THR A 110 -2.44 -10.26 -4.49
N MET A 111 -3.76 -10.37 -4.61
CA MET A 111 -4.54 -9.69 -5.64
C MET A 111 -4.65 -8.20 -5.36
N ARG A 112 -4.87 -7.82 -4.10
CA ARG A 112 -4.87 -6.43 -3.67
C ARG A 112 -3.54 -5.75 -3.98
N GLU A 113 -2.41 -6.32 -3.53
CA GLU A 113 -1.10 -5.73 -3.80
C GLU A 113 -0.75 -5.74 -5.30
N LEU A 114 -1.24 -6.71 -6.08
CA LEU A 114 -1.12 -6.67 -7.54
C LEU A 114 -1.82 -5.45 -8.14
N PHE A 115 -3.06 -5.13 -7.73
CA PHE A 115 -3.75 -3.92 -8.20
C PHE A 115 -2.95 -2.66 -7.89
N ILE A 116 -2.39 -2.59 -6.69
CA ILE A 116 -1.60 -1.45 -6.22
C ILE A 116 -0.31 -1.29 -7.00
N LEU A 117 0.45 -2.37 -7.14
CA LEU A 117 1.72 -2.35 -7.86
C LEU A 117 1.52 -2.11 -9.35
N ARG A 118 0.46 -2.67 -9.94
CA ARG A 118 0.18 -2.49 -11.36
C ARG A 118 -0.25 -1.06 -11.68
N THR A 119 -1.07 -0.44 -10.84
CA THR A 119 -1.42 0.98 -10.99
C THR A 119 -0.19 1.88 -10.86
N ALA A 120 0.71 1.60 -9.92
CA ALA A 120 1.98 2.31 -9.78
C ALA A 120 2.82 2.24 -11.06
N VAL A 121 2.90 1.04 -11.66
CA VAL A 121 3.63 0.82 -12.91
C VAL A 121 3.07 1.66 -14.06
N ILE A 122 1.75 1.59 -14.29
CA ILE A 122 1.12 2.31 -15.39
C ILE A 122 1.24 3.83 -15.22
N ASN A 123 1.12 4.31 -13.98
CA ASN A 123 1.19 5.74 -13.68
C ASN A 123 2.62 6.26 -13.47
N SER A 124 3.65 5.42 -13.64
CA SER A 124 5.06 5.76 -13.35
C SER A 124 5.27 6.31 -11.93
N SER A 125 4.54 5.76 -10.95
CA SER A 125 4.59 6.18 -9.54
C SER A 125 5.63 5.37 -8.76
N SER A 126 6.88 5.83 -8.77
CA SER A 126 7.99 5.14 -8.09
C SER A 126 7.84 5.10 -6.58
N TYR A 127 7.32 6.15 -5.96
CA TYR A 127 7.01 6.16 -4.52
C TYR A 127 6.03 5.04 -4.15
N GLN A 128 4.91 4.93 -4.87
CA GLN A 128 3.91 3.89 -4.60
C GLN A 128 4.47 2.49 -4.84
N TRP A 129 5.24 2.30 -5.92
CA TRP A 129 5.90 1.04 -6.21
C TRP A 129 6.80 0.60 -5.06
N LEU A 130 7.67 1.49 -4.57
CA LEU A 130 8.60 1.21 -3.47
C LEU A 130 7.87 0.85 -2.17
N GLN A 131 6.87 1.64 -1.79
CA GLN A 131 6.10 1.41 -0.57
C GLN A 131 5.35 0.07 -0.57
N HIS A 132 4.91 -0.38 -1.73
CA HIS A 132 4.12 -1.61 -1.85
C HIS A 132 4.91 -2.84 -2.29
N PHE A 133 6.16 -2.69 -2.73
CA PHE A 133 6.93 -3.81 -3.24
C PHE A 133 7.12 -4.89 -2.16
N LEU A 134 7.66 -4.51 -1.00
CA LEU A 134 7.89 -5.45 0.11
C LEU A 134 6.58 -5.92 0.76
N VAL A 135 5.52 -5.11 0.70
CA VAL A 135 4.17 -5.51 1.14
C VAL A 135 3.63 -6.62 0.22
N GLY A 136 3.79 -6.45 -1.09
CA GLY A 136 3.45 -7.46 -2.09
C GLY A 136 4.21 -8.77 -1.91
N VAL A 137 5.53 -8.70 -1.65
CA VAL A 137 6.35 -9.88 -1.31
C VAL A 137 5.83 -10.56 -0.04
N SER A 138 5.58 -9.79 1.01
CA SER A 138 5.06 -10.31 2.28
C SER A 138 3.66 -10.92 2.15
N ALA A 139 2.84 -10.40 1.22
CA ALA A 139 1.55 -10.96 0.88
C ALA A 139 1.64 -12.26 0.05
N GLY A 140 2.82 -12.61 -0.46
CA GLY A 140 3.09 -13.85 -1.20
C GLY A 140 3.30 -13.68 -2.70
N LEU A 141 3.46 -12.45 -3.22
CA LEU A 141 3.88 -12.26 -4.61
C LEU A 141 5.34 -12.64 -4.79
N THR A 142 5.62 -13.50 -5.76
CA THR A 142 6.98 -13.94 -6.07
C THR A 142 7.70 -12.95 -6.99
N THR A 143 9.04 -12.98 -7.01
CA THR A 143 9.85 -12.15 -7.93
C THR A 143 9.41 -12.30 -9.40
N PRO A 144 9.16 -13.51 -9.95
CA PRO A 144 8.62 -13.63 -11.31
C PRO A 144 7.25 -12.98 -11.51
N GLN A 145 6.37 -13.02 -10.49
CA GLN A 145 5.07 -12.36 -10.56
C GLN A 145 5.20 -10.84 -10.56
N LEU A 146 6.07 -10.29 -9.72
CA LEU A 146 6.34 -8.85 -9.68
C LEU A 146 6.95 -8.36 -11.00
N GLU A 147 7.80 -9.16 -11.63
CA GLU A 147 8.32 -8.83 -12.96
C GLU A 147 7.22 -8.86 -14.03
N ALA A 148 6.30 -9.83 -13.97
CA ALA A 148 5.14 -9.86 -14.86
C ALA A 148 4.19 -8.67 -14.62
N VAL A 149 4.02 -8.22 -13.37
CA VAL A 149 3.25 -7.02 -13.02
C VAL A 149 3.91 -5.75 -13.57
N ARG A 150 5.24 -5.65 -13.49
CA ARG A 150 6.01 -4.52 -14.03
C ARG A 150 6.00 -4.51 -15.56
N ASN A 151 6.24 -5.65 -16.18
CA ASN A 151 6.45 -5.81 -17.62
C ASN A 151 5.61 -6.97 -18.18
N PRO A 152 4.29 -6.78 -18.42
CA PRO A 152 3.43 -7.84 -18.91
C PRO A 152 3.67 -8.08 -20.41
N THR A 153 4.66 -8.92 -20.72
CA THR A 153 4.88 -9.45 -22.06
C THR A 153 4.01 -10.70 -22.29
N PRO A 154 3.66 -11.06 -23.54
CA PRO A 154 2.96 -12.31 -23.82
C PRO A 154 3.65 -13.53 -23.18
N THR A 155 4.98 -13.54 -23.23
CA THR A 155 5.83 -14.55 -22.58
C THR A 155 5.68 -14.53 -21.05
N ALA A 156 5.72 -13.36 -20.40
CA ALA A 156 5.52 -13.27 -18.94
C ALA A 156 4.11 -13.69 -18.50
N LEU A 157 3.09 -13.43 -19.34
CA LEU A 157 1.70 -13.83 -19.09
C LEU A 157 1.45 -15.31 -19.35
N GLN A 158 2.19 -15.94 -20.27
CA GLN A 158 2.06 -17.36 -20.65
C GLN A 158 2.95 -18.30 -19.82
N LEU A 159 4.10 -17.86 -19.33
CA LEU A 159 5.08 -18.68 -18.59
C LEU A 159 4.69 -19.01 -17.13
N LEU A 160 3.39 -19.14 -16.81
CA LEU A 160 2.87 -19.55 -15.50
C LEU A 160 3.23 -18.63 -14.31
N ALA A 161 3.88 -17.47 -14.51
CA ALA A 161 4.23 -16.59 -13.39
C ALA A 161 2.98 -16.18 -12.58
N LEU A 162 1.94 -15.70 -13.26
CA LEU A 162 0.66 -15.32 -12.64
C LEU A 162 -0.35 -16.47 -12.73
N THR A 163 -1.11 -16.70 -11.66
CA THR A 163 -2.28 -17.60 -11.67
C THR A 163 -3.39 -17.02 -12.55
N PRO A 164 -4.41 -17.80 -12.97
CA PRO A 164 -5.56 -17.28 -13.71
C PRO A 164 -6.24 -16.07 -13.02
N ALA A 165 -6.40 -16.14 -11.69
CA ALA A 165 -6.98 -15.05 -10.90
C ALA A 165 -6.13 -13.77 -10.96
N LEU A 166 -4.80 -13.89 -10.82
CA LEU A 166 -3.90 -12.74 -10.88
C LEU A 166 -3.79 -12.16 -12.30
N ARG A 167 -3.91 -12.98 -13.35
CA ARG A 167 -3.99 -12.49 -14.73
C ARG A 167 -5.27 -11.70 -14.99
N ALA A 168 -6.40 -12.17 -14.47
CA ALA A 168 -7.67 -11.45 -14.56
C ALA A 168 -7.60 -10.11 -13.81
N ALA A 169 -6.98 -10.10 -12.63
CA ALA A 169 -6.74 -8.88 -11.86
C ALA A 169 -5.83 -7.89 -12.62
N LEU A 170 -4.73 -8.37 -13.22
CA LEU A 170 -3.84 -7.52 -14.01
C LEU A 170 -4.56 -6.88 -15.20
N ALA A 171 -5.37 -7.64 -15.94
CA ALA A 171 -6.16 -7.12 -17.05
C ALA A 171 -7.18 -6.07 -16.60
N PHE A 172 -7.87 -6.32 -15.48
CA PHE A 172 -8.80 -5.35 -14.89
C PHE A 172 -8.09 -4.06 -14.46
N ALA A 173 -6.93 -4.17 -13.81
CA ALA A 173 -6.11 -3.02 -13.41
C ALA A 173 -5.68 -2.18 -14.63
N ASP A 174 -5.26 -2.85 -15.71
CA ASP A 174 -4.85 -2.22 -16.96
C ASP A 174 -5.97 -1.41 -17.60
N GLU A 175 -7.14 -2.02 -17.82
CA GLU A 175 -8.27 -1.33 -18.46
C GLU A 175 -8.82 -0.21 -17.57
N SER A 176 -9.00 -0.47 -16.28
CA SER A 176 -9.51 0.54 -15.35
C SER A 176 -8.58 1.75 -15.26
N THR A 177 -7.27 1.54 -15.29
CA THR A 177 -6.29 2.62 -15.21
C THR A 177 -6.11 3.38 -16.52
N LYS A 178 -5.97 2.67 -17.65
CA LYS A 178 -5.65 3.28 -18.96
C LYS A 178 -6.88 3.83 -19.68
N SER A 179 -8.00 3.12 -19.57
CA SER A 179 -9.19 3.36 -20.38
C SER A 179 -10.37 3.88 -19.58
N ILE A 180 -10.36 3.76 -18.24
CA ILE A 180 -11.47 4.01 -17.30
C ILE A 180 -12.64 3.05 -17.51
N LYS A 181 -13.05 2.84 -18.76
CA LYS A 181 -14.07 1.89 -19.20
C LYS A 181 -13.48 0.47 -19.21
N VAL A 182 -13.82 -0.31 -18.18
CA VAL A 182 -13.58 -1.75 -18.16
C VAL A 182 -14.62 -2.44 -19.03
N SER A 183 -14.17 -3.26 -19.97
CA SER A 183 -15.05 -4.05 -20.84
C SER A 183 -15.82 -5.11 -20.03
N GLN A 184 -17.00 -5.49 -20.51
CA GLN A 184 -17.78 -6.56 -19.85
C GLN A 184 -17.02 -7.88 -19.82
N ALA A 185 -16.21 -8.16 -20.84
CA ALA A 185 -15.37 -9.36 -20.90
C ALA A 185 -14.32 -9.36 -19.77
N THR A 186 -13.60 -8.26 -19.59
CA THR A 186 -12.60 -8.11 -18.51
C THR A 186 -13.25 -8.14 -17.13
N PHE A 187 -14.40 -7.48 -16.95
CA PHE A 187 -15.18 -7.56 -15.71
C PHE A 187 -15.61 -9.00 -15.39
N ASN A 188 -16.22 -9.69 -16.36
CA ASN A 188 -16.67 -11.08 -16.19
C ASN A 188 -15.51 -12.03 -15.90
N ASN A 189 -14.35 -11.79 -16.50
CA ASN A 189 -13.15 -12.59 -16.27
C ASN A 189 -12.67 -12.49 -14.81
N LEU A 190 -12.63 -11.29 -14.23
CA LEU A 190 -12.28 -11.12 -12.82
C LEU A 190 -13.38 -11.66 -11.89
N ARG A 191 -14.65 -11.46 -12.24
CA ARG A 191 -15.83 -11.87 -11.44
C ARG A 191 -15.90 -13.39 -11.21
N GLN A 192 -15.23 -14.21 -12.02
CA GLN A 192 -15.09 -15.65 -11.79
C GLN A 192 -14.39 -15.98 -10.47
N PHE A 193 -13.56 -15.08 -9.96
CA PHE A 193 -12.75 -15.30 -8.75
C PHE A 193 -13.24 -14.52 -7.54
N LEU A 194 -14.11 -13.52 -7.73
CA LEU A 194 -14.53 -12.57 -6.72
C LEU A 194 -16.05 -12.54 -6.58
N ASN A 195 -16.55 -12.39 -5.36
CA ASN A 195 -17.97 -12.11 -5.11
C ASN A 195 -18.30 -10.61 -5.36
N ASN A 196 -19.55 -10.21 -5.17
CA ASN A 196 -19.98 -8.82 -5.41
C ASN A 196 -19.24 -7.80 -4.53
N GLN A 197 -19.07 -8.09 -3.24
CA GLN A 197 -18.34 -7.22 -2.33
C GLN A 197 -16.88 -7.05 -2.76
N GLN A 198 -16.20 -8.16 -3.06
CA GLN A 198 -14.82 -8.16 -3.52
C GLN A 198 -14.65 -7.43 -4.86
N MET A 199 -15.64 -7.46 -5.76
CA MET A 199 -15.58 -6.66 -6.98
C MET A 199 -15.63 -5.17 -6.71
N VAL A 200 -16.43 -4.72 -5.72
CA VAL A 200 -16.44 -3.33 -5.27
C VAL A 200 -15.10 -2.96 -4.65
N GLU A 201 -14.57 -3.82 -3.77
CA GLU A 201 -13.27 -3.63 -3.13
C GLU A 201 -12.13 -3.59 -4.17
N ALA A 202 -12.14 -4.45 -5.19
CA ALA A 202 -11.15 -4.47 -6.27
C ALA A 202 -11.21 -3.16 -7.09
N THR A 203 -12.42 -2.74 -7.45
CA THR A 203 -12.63 -1.49 -8.19
C THR A 203 -12.15 -0.29 -7.38
N MET A 204 -12.49 -0.23 -6.09
CA MET A 204 -12.08 0.84 -5.19
C MET A 204 -10.56 0.82 -4.94
N THR A 205 -9.94 -0.35 -4.88
CA THR A 205 -8.48 -0.48 -4.78
C THR A 205 -7.81 0.14 -6.00
N VAL A 206 -8.22 -0.24 -7.22
CA VAL A 206 -7.62 0.32 -8.45
C VAL A 206 -7.89 1.83 -8.56
N ALA A 207 -9.10 2.29 -8.26
CA ALA A 207 -9.43 3.71 -8.29
C ALA A 207 -8.69 4.54 -7.23
N GLY A 208 -8.63 4.04 -6.00
CA GLY A 208 -7.92 4.68 -4.88
C GLY A 208 -6.44 4.84 -5.18
N TYR A 209 -5.77 3.78 -5.65
CA TYR A 209 -4.35 3.89 -5.97
C TYR A 209 -4.05 4.66 -7.26
N ASN A 210 -5.03 4.81 -8.15
CA ASN A 210 -4.96 5.82 -9.20
C ASN A 210 -4.96 7.25 -8.63
N ALA A 211 -5.75 7.52 -7.58
CA ALA A 211 -5.74 8.81 -6.90
C ALA A 211 -4.42 9.03 -6.14
N ILE A 212 -3.92 8.02 -5.40
CA ILE A 212 -2.63 8.10 -4.69
C ILE A 212 -1.47 8.33 -5.66
N SER A 213 -1.40 7.60 -6.77
CA SER A 213 -0.38 7.82 -7.80
C SER A 213 -0.35 9.28 -8.27
N ARG A 214 -1.53 9.86 -8.57
CA ARG A 214 -1.64 11.26 -9.00
C ARG A 214 -1.24 12.24 -7.90
N PHE A 215 -1.55 11.93 -6.65
CA PHE A 215 -1.16 12.74 -5.50
C PHE A 215 0.36 12.74 -5.30
N VAL A 216 0.98 11.56 -5.18
CA VAL A 216 2.41 11.44 -4.85
C VAL A 216 3.32 11.92 -5.99
N VAL A 217 2.94 11.66 -7.24
CA VAL A 217 3.66 12.20 -8.41
C VAL A 217 3.41 13.70 -8.56
N GLY A 218 2.16 14.14 -8.39
CA GLY A 218 1.78 15.54 -8.54
C GLY A 218 2.43 16.48 -7.53
N LEU A 219 2.77 15.99 -6.34
CA LEU A 219 3.42 16.75 -5.26
C LEU A 219 4.91 16.40 -5.08
N ASP A 220 5.45 15.54 -5.93
CA ASP A 220 6.85 15.08 -5.87
C ASP A 220 7.24 14.51 -4.50
N VAL A 221 6.36 13.70 -3.94
CA VAL A 221 6.57 13.12 -2.61
C VAL A 221 7.85 12.29 -2.62
N ASP A 222 8.77 12.62 -1.71
CA ASP A 222 10.08 12.00 -1.51
C ASP A 222 11.06 12.28 -2.66
N GLY A 223 10.78 13.27 -3.51
CA GLY A 223 11.56 13.56 -4.72
C GLY A 223 11.43 12.49 -5.80
N MET A 224 10.35 11.71 -5.78
CA MET A 224 10.19 10.50 -6.60
C MET A 224 9.42 10.72 -7.91
N ALA A 225 8.95 11.93 -8.24
CA ALA A 225 8.11 12.15 -9.42
C ALA A 225 8.82 11.85 -10.75
N ASN A 226 10.14 12.05 -10.80
CA ASN A 226 10.95 11.81 -12.00
C ASN A 226 11.91 10.61 -11.84
N VAL A 227 11.78 9.85 -10.76
CA VAL A 227 12.57 8.64 -10.53
C VAL A 227 11.98 7.52 -11.36
N ALA A 228 12.81 6.85 -12.16
CA ALA A 228 12.38 5.69 -12.93
C ALA A 228 11.96 4.54 -12.00
N LEU A 229 10.90 3.81 -12.38
CA LEU A 229 10.42 2.66 -11.62
C LEU A 229 11.56 1.65 -11.38
N PRO A 230 11.92 1.37 -10.12
CA PRO A 230 12.97 0.40 -9.79
C PRO A 230 12.72 -0.97 -10.44
N SER A 231 13.81 -1.67 -10.78
CA SER A 231 13.72 -3.05 -11.25
C SER A 231 13.40 -3.99 -10.09
N VAL A 232 12.78 -5.13 -10.37
CA VAL A 232 12.43 -6.14 -9.34
C VAL A 232 13.66 -6.74 -8.66
N ASN A 233 14.82 -6.68 -9.31
CA ASN A 233 16.11 -7.15 -8.79
C ASN A 233 16.93 -6.04 -8.11
N ALA A 234 16.43 -4.80 -8.05
CA ALA A 234 17.10 -3.76 -7.30
C ALA A 234 17.07 -4.13 -5.80
N SER A 235 18.16 -3.88 -5.08
CA SER A 235 18.14 -3.95 -3.62
C SER A 235 17.21 -2.85 -3.10
N PHE A 236 16.02 -3.24 -2.65
CA PHE A 236 15.07 -2.32 -2.03
C PHE A 236 15.48 -2.06 -0.59
N THR A 237 16.18 -0.95 -0.35
CA THR A 237 16.22 -0.34 0.98
C THR A 237 15.03 0.61 1.04
N THR A 238 14.10 0.38 1.96
CA THR A 238 13.06 1.38 2.24
C THR A 238 13.76 2.65 2.75
N SER A 239 13.42 3.80 2.16
CA SER A 239 13.58 5.06 2.88
C SER A 239 12.53 5.05 4.00
N ASP A 240 12.99 4.73 5.20
CA ASP A 240 12.17 4.66 6.43
C ASP A 240 11.53 6.02 6.80
#